data_AF-A0AAN1GVV1-F1
#
_entry.id   AF-A0AAN1GVV1-F1
#
_cell.length_a   1.000
_cell.length_b   1.000
_cell.length_c   1.000
_cell.angle_alpha   90.00
_cell.angle_beta   90.00
_cell.angle_gamma   90.00
#
_symmetry.space_group_name_H-M   'P 1'
#
loop_
_entity.id
_entity.type
_entity.pdbx_description
1 polymer ?
#
loop_
_entity_poly.entity_id
_entity_poly.type
_entity_poly.pdbx_seq_one_letter_code
_entity_poly.pdbx_strand_id
1 'polypeptide(L)'
;MRNGVAIAALAVLSGTAGQGVELETGLVLDCTIRPLSQSRLVPGQLSILLDTERHLASVSGFNAAHDLGSFTSVALEKKSETTFALIWRGHAQPGQKVDELQYRAVLNTQNQKFTITVGETEKDDPPQRGIGSCTRGG
;
A
#
# COMPACT_ATOMS: atom_id res chain seq x y z
N MET A 1 -51.67 -46.50 -9.58
CA MET A 1 -51.43 -45.16 -8.99
C MET A 1 -50.24 -45.25 -8.05
N ARG A 2 -49.07 -44.73 -8.45
CA ARG A 2 -47.92 -44.51 -7.58
C ARG A 2 -47.19 -43.28 -8.12
N ASN A 3 -47.39 -42.16 -7.46
CA ASN A 3 -46.75 -40.89 -7.73
C ASN A 3 -45.27 -40.99 -7.31
N GLY A 4 -44.36 -40.88 -8.26
CA GLY A 4 -42.94 -40.64 -8.00
C GLY A 4 -42.64 -39.17 -8.22
N VAL A 5 -42.58 -38.38 -7.15
CA VAL A 5 -42.14 -36.98 -7.19
C VAL A 5 -40.63 -36.99 -7.38
N ALA A 6 -40.15 -36.48 -8.50
CA ALA A 6 -38.74 -36.24 -8.74
C ALA A 6 -38.28 -35.02 -7.91
N ILE A 7 -37.44 -35.23 -6.91
CA ILE A 7 -36.82 -34.16 -6.14
C ILE A 7 -35.62 -33.64 -6.94
N ALA A 8 -35.75 -32.43 -7.49
CA ALA A 8 -34.65 -31.71 -8.11
C ALA A 8 -33.67 -31.26 -7.02
N ALA A 9 -32.45 -31.79 -7.04
CA ALA A 9 -31.37 -31.31 -6.21
C ALA A 9 -30.89 -29.95 -6.75
N LEU A 10 -31.24 -28.86 -6.06
CA LEU A 10 -30.56 -27.57 -6.23
C LEU A 10 -29.13 -27.73 -5.71
N ALA A 11 -28.18 -27.94 -6.63
CA ALA A 11 -26.77 -27.70 -6.35
C ALA A 11 -26.59 -26.18 -6.22
N VAL A 12 -26.64 -25.69 -4.98
CA VAL A 12 -26.12 -24.36 -4.67
C VAL A 12 -24.62 -24.44 -4.90
N LEU A 13 -24.18 -23.97 -6.06
CA LEU A 13 -22.79 -23.63 -6.30
C LEU A 13 -22.45 -22.55 -5.27
N SER A 14 -21.92 -22.98 -4.13
CA SER A 14 -21.21 -22.15 -3.19
C SER A 14 -19.99 -21.62 -3.94
N GLY A 15 -20.19 -20.54 -4.70
CA GLY A 15 -19.10 -19.72 -5.17
C GLY A 15 -18.32 -19.37 -3.93
N THR A 16 -17.08 -19.85 -3.86
CA THR A 16 -16.11 -19.37 -2.89
C THR A 16 -16.04 -17.87 -3.12
N ALA A 17 -16.73 -17.10 -2.27
CA ALA A 17 -16.43 -15.70 -2.11
C ALA A 17 -14.93 -15.68 -1.85
N GLY A 18 -14.16 -15.22 -2.83
CA GLY A 18 -12.75 -14.97 -2.64
C GLY A 18 -12.67 -14.09 -1.42
N GLN A 19 -12.14 -14.64 -0.33
CA GLN A 19 -11.97 -13.95 0.93
C GLN A 19 -11.06 -12.77 0.61
N GLY A 20 -11.66 -11.63 0.29
CA GLY A 20 -10.98 -10.35 0.36
C GLY A 20 -10.57 -10.24 1.80
N VAL A 21 -9.28 -10.47 2.06
CA VAL A 21 -8.78 -10.40 3.42
C VAL A 21 -8.94 -8.95 3.84
N GLU A 22 -9.93 -8.71 4.68
CA GLU A 22 -10.20 -7.41 5.26
C GLU A 22 -8.93 -6.97 6.00
N LEU A 23 -8.55 -5.72 5.78
CA LEU A 23 -7.31 -5.20 6.33
C LEU A 23 -7.51 -4.86 7.80
N GLU A 24 -6.85 -5.62 8.67
CA GLU A 24 -6.91 -5.41 10.10
C GLU A 24 -6.19 -4.11 10.48
N THR A 25 -6.85 -3.28 11.29
CA THR A 25 -6.20 -2.16 11.99
C THR A 25 -5.02 -2.71 12.81
N GLY A 26 -3.89 -2.02 12.77
CA GLY A 26 -2.67 -2.44 13.46
C GLY A 26 -1.77 -3.35 12.64
N LEU A 27 -2.12 -3.66 11.38
CA LEU A 27 -1.28 -4.45 10.50
C LEU A 27 -0.03 -3.68 10.06
N VAL A 28 1.15 -4.26 10.29
CA VAL A 28 2.42 -3.80 9.71
C VAL A 28 2.67 -4.51 8.39
N LEU A 29 3.09 -3.75 7.39
CA LEU A 29 3.47 -4.24 6.07
C LEU A 29 4.89 -3.79 5.74
N ASP A 30 5.75 -4.74 5.41
CA ASP A 30 7.11 -4.47 4.94
C ASP A 30 7.15 -4.57 3.42
N CYS A 31 7.49 -3.46 2.78
CA CYS A 31 7.44 -3.28 1.35
C CYS A 31 8.84 -3.19 0.77
N THR A 32 9.17 -4.08 -0.19
CA THR A 32 10.38 -3.97 -1.01
C THR A 32 10.03 -3.31 -2.33
N ILE A 33 10.79 -2.28 -2.72
CA ILE A 33 10.48 -1.41 -3.85
C ILE A 33 11.66 -1.35 -4.80
N ARG A 34 11.39 -1.54 -6.09
CA ARG A 34 12.33 -1.31 -7.17
C ARG A 34 12.00 0.02 -7.87
N PRO A 35 12.93 0.99 -7.88
CA PRO A 35 12.82 2.16 -8.73
C PRO A 35 12.69 1.78 -10.21
N LEU A 36 11.84 2.48 -10.96
CA LEU A 36 11.69 2.34 -12.41
C LEU A 36 12.66 3.24 -13.20
N SER A 37 13.27 4.22 -12.54
CA SER A 37 14.34 5.06 -13.07
C SER A 37 15.62 4.84 -12.24
N GLN A 38 16.76 5.33 -12.74
CA GLN A 38 18.03 5.27 -12.00
C GLN A 38 18.12 6.24 -10.81
N SER A 39 17.03 6.92 -10.49
CA SER A 39 17.04 7.92 -9.43
C SER A 39 16.96 7.31 -8.04
N ARG A 40 17.55 8.03 -7.09
CA ARG A 40 17.65 7.66 -5.67
C ARG A 40 16.56 8.28 -4.80
N LEU A 41 15.59 9.01 -5.36
CA LEU A 41 14.47 9.59 -4.60
C LEU A 41 13.43 8.54 -4.20
N VAL A 42 13.31 7.46 -4.97
CA VAL A 42 12.40 6.36 -4.65
C VAL A 42 13.06 5.46 -3.59
N PRO A 43 12.44 5.27 -2.40
CA PRO A 43 12.99 4.40 -1.37
C PRO A 43 13.02 2.95 -1.85
N GLY A 44 14.05 2.20 -1.44
CA GLY A 44 14.15 0.77 -1.76
C GLY A 44 13.32 -0.12 -0.84
N GLN A 45 13.00 0.35 0.36
CA GLN A 45 12.18 -0.35 1.34
C GLN A 45 11.33 0.65 2.13
N LEU A 46 10.15 0.22 2.59
CA LEU A 46 9.27 0.97 3.49
C LEU A 46 8.57 0.00 4.44
N SER A 47 8.28 0.42 5.67
CA SER A 47 7.32 -0.25 6.54
C SER A 47 6.08 0.62 6.72
N ILE A 48 4.91 0.01 6.70
CA ILE A 48 3.60 0.70 6.74
C ILE A 48 2.75 0.05 7.82
N LEU A 49 2.41 0.80 8.85
CA LEU A 49 1.41 0.44 9.85
C LEU A 49 0.07 1.05 9.46
N LEU A 50 -0.97 0.24 9.30
CA LEU A 50 -2.29 0.69 8.82
C LEU A 50 -3.27 0.87 9.97
N ASP A 51 -3.98 2.00 9.97
CA ASP A 51 -5.10 2.30 10.86
C ASP A 51 -6.33 2.61 10.00
N THR A 52 -7.00 1.54 9.54
CA THR A 52 -8.14 1.62 8.63
C THR A 52 -9.37 2.24 9.30
N GLU A 53 -9.52 2.09 10.62
CA GLU A 53 -10.57 2.74 11.40
C GLU A 53 -10.45 4.27 11.37
N ARG A 54 -9.24 4.80 11.54
CA ARG A 54 -9.00 6.25 11.56
C ARG A 54 -8.67 6.84 10.20
N HIS A 55 -8.63 6.02 9.15
CA HIS A 55 -8.19 6.43 7.80
C HIS A 55 -6.78 7.05 7.83
N LEU A 56 -5.90 6.46 8.63
CA LEU A 56 -4.51 6.86 8.78
C LEU A 56 -3.58 5.69 8.49
N ALA A 57 -2.35 6.01 8.12
CA ALA A 57 -1.27 5.06 8.08
C ALA A 57 -0.01 5.69 8.67
N SER A 58 0.92 4.87 9.11
CA SER A 58 2.20 5.26 9.64
C SER A 58 3.27 4.67 8.74
N VAL A 59 4.08 5.50 8.10
CA VAL A 59 5.11 5.06 7.14
C VAL A 59 6.50 5.31 7.74
N SER A 60 7.43 4.37 7.56
CA SER A 60 8.85 4.50 7.90
C SER A 60 9.76 4.05 6.74
N GLY A 61 11.08 4.28 6.85
CA GLY A 61 12.07 3.84 5.84
C GLY A 61 12.26 4.77 4.64
N PHE A 62 11.57 5.91 4.58
CA PHE A 62 11.69 6.89 3.48
C PHE A 62 12.66 8.05 3.78
N ASN A 63 13.12 8.20 5.01
CA ASN A 63 14.02 9.29 5.42
C ASN A 63 15.23 8.70 6.16
N ALA A 64 16.46 9.07 5.77
CA ALA A 64 17.65 8.55 6.46
C ALA A 64 17.92 9.21 7.83
N ALA A 65 17.26 10.33 8.14
CA ALA A 65 17.25 10.94 9.47
C ALA A 65 16.17 10.34 10.39
N HIS A 66 15.22 9.58 9.83
CA HIS A 66 14.26 8.80 10.60
C HIS A 66 14.76 7.37 10.61
N ASP A 67 15.34 6.98 11.75
CA ASP A 67 15.57 5.59 12.09
C ASP A 67 14.30 4.76 11.82
N LEU A 68 14.43 3.46 11.57
CA LEU A 68 13.31 2.53 11.33
C LEU A 68 12.26 2.54 12.45
N GLY A 69 12.55 3.17 13.60
CA GLY A 69 11.64 3.42 14.71
C GLY A 69 10.81 4.72 14.65
N SER A 70 10.98 5.60 13.66
CA SER A 70 10.17 6.83 13.54
C SER A 70 9.20 6.76 12.36
N PHE A 71 7.92 6.61 12.70
CA PHE A 71 6.82 6.59 11.74
C PHE A 71 6.26 8.00 11.54
N THR A 72 5.99 8.36 10.29
CA THR A 72 5.20 9.55 9.96
C THR A 72 3.76 9.13 9.71
N SER A 73 2.82 9.78 10.41
CA SER A 73 1.40 9.60 10.15
C SER A 73 1.02 10.25 8.82
N VAL A 74 0.32 9.51 7.98
CA VAL A 74 -0.04 9.87 6.61
C VAL A 74 -1.52 9.61 6.37
N ALA A 75 -2.09 10.33 5.42
CA ALA A 75 -3.47 10.08 5.00
C ALA A 75 -3.57 8.70 4.33
N LEU A 76 -4.56 7.91 4.74
CA LEU A 76 -4.92 6.63 4.11
C LEU A 76 -6.28 6.77 3.44
N GLU A 77 -6.28 6.84 2.12
CA GLU A 77 -7.49 6.96 1.33
C GLU A 77 -7.91 5.59 0.78
N LYS A 78 -9.07 5.08 1.22
CA LYS A 78 -9.68 3.88 0.62
C LYS A 78 -10.13 4.20 -0.81
N LYS A 79 -9.60 3.48 -1.80
CA LYS A 79 -10.02 3.57 -3.21
C LYS A 79 -10.98 2.46 -3.60
N SER A 80 -10.82 1.29 -2.98
CA SER A 80 -11.74 0.17 -3.03
C SER A 80 -11.54 -0.70 -1.79
N GLU A 81 -12.29 -1.78 -1.66
CA GLU A 81 -12.14 -2.75 -0.55
C GLU A 81 -10.71 -3.31 -0.43
N THR A 82 -9.99 -3.41 -1.54
CA THR A 82 -8.64 -4.02 -1.57
C THR A 82 -7.56 -3.04 -2.00
N THR A 83 -7.87 -1.76 -2.19
CA THR A 83 -6.91 -0.77 -2.70
C THR A 83 -6.95 0.51 -1.88
N PHE A 84 -5.78 0.90 -1.39
CA PHE A 84 -5.60 2.08 -0.55
C PHE A 84 -4.51 2.96 -1.15
N ALA A 85 -4.71 4.28 -1.07
CA ALA A 85 -3.69 5.25 -1.42
C ALA A 85 -3.13 5.90 -0.15
N LEU A 86 -1.81 6.07 -0.10
CA LEU A 86 -1.11 6.77 0.97
C LEU A 86 -0.49 8.02 0.38
N ILE A 87 -0.64 9.16 1.03
CA ILE A 87 -0.11 10.44 0.55
C ILE A 87 0.61 11.15 1.69
N TRP A 88 1.87 11.52 1.46
CA TRP A 88 2.67 12.22 2.46
C TRP A 88 3.73 13.12 1.84
N ARG A 89 4.26 14.02 2.67
CA ARG A 89 5.44 14.83 2.36
C ARG A 89 6.58 14.39 3.25
N GLY A 90 7.79 14.50 2.74
CA GLY A 90 9.00 14.18 3.47
C GLY A 90 10.22 14.82 2.85
N HIS A 91 11.34 14.73 3.55
CA HIS A 91 12.61 15.24 3.06
C HIS A 91 13.36 14.15 2.29
N ALA A 92 14.20 14.58 1.34
CA ALA A 92 15.12 13.67 0.67
C ALA A 92 16.20 13.18 1.65
N GLN A 93 16.83 12.05 1.32
CA GLN A 93 17.94 11.53 2.13
C GLN A 93 19.13 12.52 2.18
N PRO A 94 19.93 12.52 3.27
CA PRO A 94 21.12 13.35 3.40
C PRO A 94 22.05 13.22 2.18
N GLY A 95 22.49 14.35 1.64
CA GLY A 95 23.30 14.43 0.41
C GLY A 95 22.50 14.71 -0.87
N GLN A 96 21.16 14.74 -0.80
CA GLN A 96 20.28 15.23 -1.87
C GLN A 96 20.03 16.73 -1.70
N LYS A 97 20.08 17.52 -2.79
CA LYS A 97 19.74 18.95 -2.80
C LYS A 97 18.24 19.16 -3.05
N VAL A 98 17.39 18.48 -2.28
CA VAL A 98 15.94 18.57 -2.43
C VAL A 98 15.35 18.83 -1.05
N ASP A 99 14.65 19.96 -0.93
CA ASP A 99 14.13 20.41 0.35
C ASP A 99 12.86 19.65 0.75
N GLU A 100 11.94 19.40 -0.18
CA GLU A 100 10.70 18.67 0.09
C GLU A 100 10.29 17.77 -1.08
N LEU A 101 9.86 16.55 -0.76
CA LEU A 101 9.33 15.55 -1.67
C LEU A 101 7.88 15.24 -1.32
N GLN A 102 7.04 15.16 -2.35
CA GLN A 102 5.71 14.59 -2.26
C GLN A 102 5.73 13.12 -2.68
N TYR A 103 5.25 12.27 -1.79
CA TYR A 103 5.09 10.85 -2.00
C TYR A 103 3.62 10.50 -2.14
N ARG A 104 3.32 9.63 -3.11
CA ARG A 104 2.02 9.00 -3.25
C ARG A 104 2.20 7.53 -3.55
N ALA A 105 1.66 6.67 -2.69
CA ALA A 105 1.68 5.24 -2.88
C ALA A 105 0.28 4.68 -3.09
N VAL A 106 0.20 3.56 -3.81
CA VAL A 106 -1.02 2.74 -3.94
C VAL A 106 -0.66 1.32 -3.56
N LEU A 107 -1.35 0.82 -2.54
CA LEU A 107 -1.25 -0.53 -2.02
C LEU A 107 -2.51 -1.30 -2.44
N ASN A 108 -2.33 -2.41 -3.13
CA ASN A 108 -3.38 -3.42 -3.28
C ASN A 108 -3.14 -4.54 -2.27
N THR A 109 -4.08 -4.75 -1.37
CA THR A 109 -3.94 -5.66 -0.24
C THR A 109 -4.25 -7.10 -0.59
N GLN A 110 -5.02 -7.32 -1.65
CA GLN A 110 -5.37 -8.66 -2.15
C GLN A 110 -4.18 -9.35 -2.81
N ASN A 111 -3.43 -8.63 -3.63
CA ASN A 111 -2.26 -9.15 -4.35
C ASN A 111 -0.93 -8.60 -3.84
N GLN A 112 -0.97 -7.82 -2.76
CA GLN A 112 0.19 -7.25 -2.08
C GLN A 112 1.07 -6.35 -2.96
N LYS A 113 0.57 -5.89 -4.11
CA LYS A 113 1.32 -5.00 -4.99
C LYS A 113 1.35 -3.59 -4.44
N PHE A 114 2.52 -2.99 -4.54
CA PHE A 114 2.79 -1.63 -4.12
C PHE A 114 3.30 -0.81 -5.31
N THR A 115 2.80 0.39 -5.47
CA THR A 115 3.35 1.36 -6.41
C THR A 115 3.55 2.68 -5.70
N ILE A 116 4.61 3.39 -6.04
CA ILE A 116 4.93 4.68 -5.43
C ILE A 116 5.34 5.67 -6.50
N THR A 117 4.92 6.93 -6.33
CA THR A 117 5.38 8.06 -7.10
C THR A 117 5.99 9.09 -6.16
N VAL A 118 7.13 9.64 -6.55
CA VAL A 118 7.89 10.63 -5.77
C VAL A 118 8.22 11.81 -6.68
N GLY A 119 7.83 13.01 -6.27
CA GLY A 119 8.13 14.25 -7.00
C GLY A 119 8.61 15.34 -6.04
N GLU A 120 9.41 16.27 -6.54
CA GLU A 120 9.74 17.48 -5.80
C GLU A 120 8.53 18.42 -5.81
N THR A 121 8.16 19.00 -4.67
CA THR A 121 6.92 19.80 -4.57
C THR A 121 7.00 21.09 -5.40
N GLU A 122 8.20 21.59 -5.68
CA GLU A 122 8.45 22.90 -6.32
C GLU A 122 8.98 22.81 -7.76
N LYS A 123 9.16 21.61 -8.31
CA LYS A 123 9.63 21.41 -9.69
C LYS A 123 8.58 20.71 -10.55
N ASP A 124 8.49 21.13 -11.80
CA ASP A 124 7.63 20.52 -12.82
C ASP A 124 8.24 19.25 -13.48
N ASP A 125 9.25 18.65 -12.84
CA ASP A 125 9.85 17.42 -13.33
C ASP A 125 8.85 16.24 -13.21
N PRO A 126 8.80 15.33 -14.21
CA PRO A 126 7.94 14.16 -14.12
C PRO A 126 8.23 13.35 -12.84
N PRO A 127 7.19 12.95 -12.09
CA PRO A 127 7.39 12.22 -10.85
C PRO A 127 8.03 10.87 -11.15
N GLN A 128 8.97 10.51 -10.28
CA GLN A 128 9.67 9.25 -10.35
C GLN A 128 8.80 8.15 -9.79
N ARG A 129 9.03 6.92 -10.25
CA ARG A 129 8.13 5.80 -9.97
C ARG A 129 8.88 4.60 -9.44
N GLY A 130 8.26 3.91 -8.49
CA GLY A 130 8.70 2.61 -8.00
C GLY A 130 7.55 1.61 -8.03
N ILE A 131 7.91 0.34 -8.14
CA ILE A 131 6.98 -0.78 -7.98
C ILE A 131 7.55 -1.77 -6.98
N GLY A 132 6.68 -2.42 -6.23
CA GLY A 132 7.10 -3.30 -5.15
C GLY A 132 6.01 -4.28 -4.74
N SER A 133 6.35 -5.02 -3.71
CA SER A 133 5.45 -5.93 -3.02
C SER A 133 5.59 -5.75 -1.53
N CYS A 134 4.49 -5.87 -0.80
CA CYS A 134 4.47 -5.81 0.65
C CYS A 134 4.15 -7.17 1.25
N THR A 135 4.90 -7.59 2.25
CA THR A 135 4.58 -8.75 3.07
C THR A 135 4.05 -8.28 4.42
N ARG A 136 3.23 -9.10 5.09
CA ARG A 136 2.89 -8.81 6.48
C ARG A 136 4.15 -8.86 7.33
N GLY A 137 4.48 -7.73 7.94
CA GLY A 137 5.55 -7.58 8.92
C GLY A 137 5.04 -7.97 10.30
N GLY A 138 5.92 -8.52 11.13
CA GLY A 138 5.65 -8.91 12.51
C GLY A 138 6.46 -8.07 13.48
#